data_AF-A0A8B2HS85-F1
#
_entry.id   AF-A0A8B2HS85-F1
#
_cell.length_a   1.000
_cell.length_b   1.000
_cell.length_c   1.000
_cell.angle_alpha   90.00
_cell.angle_beta   90.00
_cell.angle_gamma   90.00
#
_symmetry.space_group_name_H-M   'P 1'
#
loop_
_entity.id
_entity.type
_entity.pdbx_description
1 polymer ?
#
loop_
_entity_poly.entity_id
_entity_poly.type
_entity_poly.pdbx_seq_one_letter_code
_entity_poly.pdbx_strand_id
1 'polypeptide(L)'
;MATKTAKKATSATKKTSTAKKATKREPTPAAVLKKVATVSDSTKALQKEIKVMTKIFGENQKVLVSMKGMIDSLTSALESIQKQSKQINLLEDDTQKLYAGLNQVRSQSNLVSKINDQTAKLQDEITKITELQKSSPKTTDISKQVEDSMSSIRNNSQMIIKIAQRIDEVRDDLRKVSGKTDSFLEISSEIDKLKNSIQEISGKTNQLEISTQVVSSLKDEFGKITDSVNSVSGLNSELDAIKVTIDSISAKASKIDSLGGVIDALKQQFETVSSQANAASNISQESIKDLAGKIDKIETEVGSLSHRADSTAFVGENLKSVQEDFSNFKQNVFDKTNSIEQKISTVNETLKRQDALTAEFHKKSDKIFEEVKSVKNVTNKASSDSSKEMMALLKLSEYQSNIRMLSESKYGESKDLENMASQTADIVNLFDRISIESGEKIPLPHEVRQWAVSKILDCADKWEIRFSDIFSILSNALGRDMLKESIRVQQVRDIYGIRAVDEIRKELNIS
;
A
#
# COMPACT_ATOMS: atom_id res chain seq x y z
N MET A 1 -49.65 16.64 50.81
CA MET A 1 -49.74 16.99 52.25
C MET A 1 -48.72 16.13 53.00
N ALA A 2 -48.00 16.58 54.03
CA ALA A 2 -47.72 17.93 54.54
C ALA A 2 -46.50 17.90 55.51
N THR A 3 -45.80 19.04 55.71
CA THR A 3 -44.93 19.43 56.88
C THR A 3 -43.78 18.50 57.36
N LYS A 4 -42.51 18.93 57.57
CA LYS A 4 -41.93 19.91 58.55
C LYS A 4 -42.15 19.52 60.03
N THR A 5 -41.26 19.70 61.05
CA THR A 5 -39.84 20.15 61.28
C THR A 5 -39.51 19.97 62.79
N ALA A 6 -38.30 20.01 63.39
CA ALA A 6 -36.88 19.70 63.03
C ALA A 6 -35.92 20.04 64.24
N LYS A 7 -34.66 19.56 64.23
CA LYS A 7 -33.56 19.78 65.25
C LYS A 7 -33.69 18.96 66.57
N LYS A 8 -32.68 18.75 67.43
CA LYS A 8 -31.29 19.29 67.55
C LYS A 8 -30.30 18.32 68.28
N ALA A 9 -29.04 18.30 67.85
CA ALA A 9 -27.74 18.06 68.55
C ALA A 9 -27.54 17.08 69.74
N THR A 10 -26.39 16.38 69.73
CA THR A 10 -25.48 16.21 70.90
C THR A 10 -24.01 16.09 70.46
N SER A 11 -23.06 16.18 71.40
CA SER A 11 -21.62 16.39 71.17
C SER A 11 -20.75 15.12 71.14
N ALA A 12 -19.58 15.21 70.52
CA ALA A 12 -18.55 14.17 70.54
C ALA A 12 -17.55 14.34 71.70
N THR A 13 -17.00 13.23 72.20
CA THR A 13 -15.87 13.21 73.12
C THR A 13 -15.02 11.97 72.83
N LYS A 14 -13.71 12.13 72.60
CA LYS A 14 -12.81 11.01 72.28
C LYS A 14 -11.61 11.03 73.23
N LYS A 15 -11.39 9.92 73.95
CA LYS A 15 -10.30 9.79 74.94
C LYS A 15 -8.93 9.62 74.28
N THR A 16 -7.90 9.97 75.05
CA THR A 16 -6.48 9.87 74.71
C THR A 16 -5.93 8.45 74.86
N SER A 17 -4.83 8.17 74.13
CA SER A 17 -3.90 7.08 74.42
C SER A 17 -2.46 7.57 74.17
N THR A 18 -1.52 7.15 75.01
CA THR A 18 -0.16 7.72 75.08
C THR A 18 0.90 6.87 74.39
N ALA A 19 1.86 7.50 73.70
CA ALA A 19 3.14 6.91 73.30
C ALA A 19 4.31 7.83 73.69
N LYS A 20 5.49 7.26 73.98
CA LYS A 20 6.60 7.97 74.64
C LYS A 20 7.46 8.80 73.67
N LYS A 21 8.02 9.90 74.20
CA LYS A 21 8.85 10.89 73.49
C LYS A 21 10.33 10.46 73.50
N ALA A 22 10.94 10.33 72.33
CA ALA A 22 12.40 10.18 72.19
C ALA A 22 13.04 11.52 71.83
N THR A 23 14.12 11.89 72.53
CA THR A 23 14.82 13.17 72.36
C THR A 23 15.80 13.15 71.18
N LYS A 24 15.94 14.28 70.47
CA LYS A 24 17.06 14.55 69.56
C LYS A 24 17.73 15.87 69.92
N ARG A 25 19.06 15.90 69.83
CA ARG A 25 19.94 17.04 70.14
C ARG A 25 19.90 18.12 69.04
N GLU A 26 20.46 19.27 69.38
CA GLU A 26 20.80 20.35 68.45
C GLU A 26 21.77 19.90 67.34
N PRO A 27 21.75 20.55 66.17
CA PRO A 27 22.66 20.26 65.07
C PRO A 27 24.06 20.85 65.31
N THR A 28 25.04 19.99 65.61
CA THR A 28 26.47 20.36 65.62
C THR A 28 26.94 20.92 64.26
N PRO A 29 28.06 21.67 64.19
CA PRO A 29 28.54 22.30 62.95
C PRO A 29 28.68 21.34 61.74
N ALA A 30 28.96 20.06 61.97
CA ALA A 30 28.96 19.02 60.94
C ALA A 30 27.62 18.90 60.18
N ALA A 31 26.48 19.20 60.81
CA ALA A 31 25.18 19.21 60.15
C ALA A 31 24.96 20.45 59.26
N VAL A 32 25.61 21.58 59.56
CA VAL A 32 25.63 22.77 58.68
C VAL A 32 26.52 22.49 57.46
N LEU A 33 27.72 21.94 57.68
CA LEU A 33 28.58 21.43 56.60
C LEU A 33 27.84 20.42 55.70
N LYS A 34 27.08 19.49 56.29
CA LYS A 34 26.25 18.54 55.52
C LYS A 34 25.16 19.22 54.70
N LYS A 35 24.53 20.30 55.19
CA LYS A 35 23.60 21.11 54.39
C LYS A 35 24.28 21.82 53.23
N VAL A 36 25.44 22.45 53.46
CA VAL A 36 26.23 23.10 52.40
C VAL A 36 26.68 22.10 51.33
N ALA A 37 27.08 20.89 51.73
CA ALA A 37 27.36 19.80 50.81
C ALA A 37 26.13 19.43 49.97
N THR A 38 24.95 19.22 50.57
CA THR A 38 23.73 18.92 49.80
C THR A 38 23.32 20.05 48.85
N VAL A 39 23.56 21.32 49.20
CA VAL A 39 23.31 22.44 48.26
C VAL A 39 24.31 22.40 47.10
N SER A 40 25.60 22.15 47.36
CA SER A 40 26.62 21.96 46.32
C SER A 40 26.27 20.80 45.38
N ASP A 41 25.76 19.69 45.92
CA ASP A 41 25.37 18.52 45.13
C ASP A 41 24.08 18.75 44.33
N SER A 42 23.11 19.51 44.86
CA SER A 42 21.97 20.01 44.07
C SER A 42 22.41 20.96 42.95
N THR A 43 23.38 21.85 43.18
CA THR A 43 23.94 22.69 42.11
C THR A 43 24.63 21.85 41.04
N LYS A 44 25.38 20.80 41.41
CA LYS A 44 25.97 19.85 40.45
C LYS A 44 24.91 19.05 39.70
N ALA A 45 23.80 18.68 40.34
CA ALA A 45 22.68 18.00 39.69
C ALA A 45 22.02 18.88 38.64
N LEU A 46 21.66 20.12 39.01
CA LEU A 46 21.09 21.11 38.09
C LEU A 46 22.05 21.43 36.93
N GLN A 47 23.37 21.49 37.17
CA GLN A 47 24.38 21.67 36.12
C GLN A 47 24.44 20.47 35.16
N LYS A 48 24.25 19.23 35.65
CA LYS A 48 24.11 18.04 34.80
C LYS A 48 22.82 18.09 33.97
N GLU A 49 21.70 18.48 34.57
CA GLU A 49 20.42 18.61 33.88
C GLU A 49 20.47 19.68 32.78
N ILE A 50 21.03 20.86 33.06
CA ILE A 50 21.27 21.89 32.04
C ILE A 50 22.12 21.33 30.89
N LYS A 51 23.18 20.57 31.18
CA LYS A 51 24.02 19.94 30.15
C LYS A 51 23.30 18.88 29.32
N VAL A 52 22.39 18.11 29.94
CA VAL A 52 21.47 17.19 29.24
C VAL A 52 20.49 17.96 28.37
N MET A 53 19.92 19.06 28.86
CA MET A 53 18.99 19.89 28.11
C MET A 53 19.66 20.59 26.91
N THR A 54 20.91 21.05 27.04
CA THR A 54 21.71 21.54 25.89
C THR A 54 21.92 20.43 24.84
N LYS A 55 22.17 19.19 25.26
CA LYS A 55 22.31 18.05 24.35
C LYS A 55 21.00 17.75 23.61
N ILE A 56 19.86 17.73 24.34
CA ILE A 56 18.52 17.58 23.75
C ILE A 56 18.24 18.69 22.73
N PHE A 57 18.61 19.94 23.03
CA PHE A 57 18.40 21.06 22.10
C PHE A 57 19.20 20.89 20.80
N GLY A 58 20.46 20.44 20.89
CA GLY A 58 21.28 20.12 19.71
C GLY A 58 20.80 18.89 18.93
N GLU A 59 20.17 17.92 19.60
CA GLU A 59 19.54 16.76 18.95
C GLU A 59 18.24 17.15 18.24
N ASN A 60 17.39 17.96 18.87
CA ASN A 60 16.21 18.56 18.24
C ASN A 60 16.57 19.41 17.02
N GLN A 61 17.66 20.17 17.07
CA GLN A 61 18.12 20.95 15.91
C GLN A 61 18.53 20.05 14.73
N LYS A 62 19.15 18.88 14.97
CA LYS A 62 19.43 17.89 13.93
C LYS A 62 18.15 17.28 13.35
N VAL A 63 17.15 17.00 14.18
CA VAL A 63 15.83 16.53 13.73
C VAL A 63 15.18 17.58 12.82
N LEU A 64 15.18 18.87 13.20
CA LEU A 64 14.63 19.94 12.36
C LEU A 64 15.36 20.09 11.01
N VAL A 65 16.69 19.94 10.97
CA VAL A 65 17.46 19.93 9.71
C VAL A 65 17.11 18.71 8.84
N SER A 66 16.91 17.53 9.44
CA SER A 66 16.45 16.34 8.73
C SER A 66 15.02 16.51 8.19
N MET A 67 14.12 17.09 8.98
CA MET A 67 12.76 17.42 8.54
C MET A 67 12.75 18.42 7.38
N LYS A 68 13.64 19.43 7.38
CA LYS A 68 13.81 20.32 6.23
C LYS A 68 14.23 19.53 4.98
N GLY A 69 15.23 18.66 5.08
CA GLY A 69 15.67 17.81 3.97
C GLY A 69 14.56 16.90 3.41
N MET A 70 13.68 16.38 4.28
CA MET A 70 12.48 15.64 3.86
C MET A 70 11.45 16.54 3.16
N ILE A 71 11.21 17.77 3.65
CA ILE A 71 10.31 18.74 3.01
C ILE A 71 10.84 19.19 1.64
N ASP A 72 12.15 19.46 1.53
CA ASP A 72 12.81 19.78 0.27
C ASP A 72 12.63 18.63 -0.74
N SER A 73 12.87 17.39 -0.30
CA SER A 73 12.71 16.17 -1.13
C SER A 73 11.26 15.95 -1.57
N LEU A 74 10.29 16.11 -0.65
CA LEU A 74 8.86 16.04 -0.96
C LEU A 74 8.43 17.12 -1.95
N THR A 75 9.01 18.32 -1.86
CA THR A 75 8.73 19.42 -2.80
C THR A 75 9.17 19.06 -4.21
N SER A 76 10.39 18.55 -4.40
CA SER A 76 10.88 18.08 -5.71
C SER A 76 10.09 16.88 -6.26
N ALA A 77 9.64 15.96 -5.39
CA ALA A 77 8.77 14.87 -5.80
C ALA A 77 7.40 15.37 -6.28
N LEU A 78 6.79 16.33 -5.56
CA LEU A 78 5.50 16.91 -5.90
C LEU A 78 5.57 17.72 -7.21
N GLU A 79 6.65 18.49 -7.43
CA GLU A 79 6.91 19.18 -8.70
C GLU A 79 7.09 18.19 -9.87
N SER A 80 7.71 17.03 -9.63
CA SER A 80 7.87 15.97 -10.62
C SER A 80 6.54 15.33 -11.00
N ILE A 81 5.67 15.05 -10.00
CA ILE A 81 4.30 14.55 -10.21
C ILE A 81 3.47 15.56 -11.01
N GLN A 82 3.60 16.87 -10.73
CA GLN A 82 2.92 17.91 -11.51
C GLN A 82 3.39 17.99 -12.98
N LYS A 83 4.67 17.72 -13.25
CA LYS A 83 5.21 17.63 -14.62
C LYS A 83 4.67 16.38 -15.33
N GLN A 84 4.67 15.23 -14.67
CA GLN A 84 4.11 13.98 -15.21
C GLN A 84 2.61 14.08 -15.49
N SER A 85 1.82 14.71 -14.60
CA SER A 85 0.39 14.94 -14.84
C SER A 85 0.13 15.76 -16.12
N LYS A 86 0.95 16.79 -16.40
CA LYS A 86 0.85 17.56 -17.66
C LYS A 86 1.20 16.70 -18.89
N GLN A 87 2.16 15.78 -18.77
CA GLN A 87 2.51 14.85 -19.84
C GLN A 87 1.38 13.83 -20.09
N ILE A 88 0.74 13.31 -19.03
CA ILE A 88 -0.41 12.40 -19.15
C ILE A 88 -1.57 13.05 -19.91
N ASN A 89 -1.91 14.31 -19.58
CA ASN A 89 -2.99 15.03 -20.28
C ASN A 89 -2.70 15.25 -21.78
N LEU A 90 -1.43 15.46 -22.16
CA LEU A 90 -1.01 15.54 -23.57
C LEU A 90 -1.10 14.17 -24.27
N LEU A 91 -0.71 13.10 -23.57
CA LEU A 91 -0.78 11.73 -24.08
C LEU A 91 -2.24 11.27 -24.27
N GLU A 92 -3.16 11.72 -23.42
CA GLU A 92 -4.60 11.48 -23.56
C GLU A 92 -5.16 12.19 -24.81
N ASP A 93 -4.86 13.47 -25.01
CA ASP A 93 -5.28 14.25 -26.19
C ASP A 93 -4.74 13.65 -27.50
N ASP A 94 -3.47 13.24 -27.54
CA ASP A 94 -2.91 12.52 -28.70
C ASP A 94 -3.51 11.11 -28.89
N THR A 95 -3.90 10.42 -27.82
CA THR A 95 -4.62 9.14 -27.90
C THR A 95 -6.03 9.33 -28.48
N GLN A 96 -6.74 10.41 -28.11
CA GLN A 96 -8.04 10.76 -28.68
C GLN A 96 -7.92 11.09 -30.18
N LYS A 97 -6.89 11.85 -30.59
CA LYS A 97 -6.58 12.11 -32.02
C LYS A 97 -6.27 10.83 -32.80
N LEU A 98 -5.46 9.93 -32.23
CA LEU A 98 -5.16 8.62 -32.82
C LEU A 98 -6.43 7.78 -33.00
N TYR A 99 -7.35 7.79 -32.03
CA TYR A 99 -8.62 7.07 -32.13
C TYR A 99 -9.53 7.65 -33.22
N ALA A 100 -9.59 8.98 -33.35
CA ALA A 100 -10.30 9.65 -34.45
C ALA A 100 -9.71 9.30 -35.82
N GLY A 101 -8.38 9.36 -35.97
CA GLY A 101 -7.68 8.98 -37.20
C GLY A 101 -7.86 7.49 -37.56
N LEU A 102 -7.79 6.60 -36.57
CA LEU A 102 -8.03 5.16 -36.77
C LEU A 102 -9.46 4.88 -37.24
N ASN A 103 -10.47 5.57 -36.70
CA ASN A 103 -11.85 5.47 -37.19
C ASN A 103 -12.00 6.02 -38.62
N GLN A 104 -11.26 7.07 -38.99
CA GLN A 104 -11.24 7.58 -40.36
C GLN A 104 -10.62 6.54 -41.34
N VAL A 105 -9.48 5.92 -40.99
CA VAL A 105 -8.88 4.82 -41.77
C VAL A 105 -9.84 3.63 -41.85
N ARG A 106 -10.51 3.27 -40.76
CA ARG A 106 -11.49 2.17 -40.73
C ARG A 106 -12.69 2.44 -41.64
N SER A 107 -13.20 3.67 -41.68
CA SER A 107 -14.29 4.06 -42.60
C SER A 107 -13.84 4.04 -44.08
N GLN A 108 -12.56 4.30 -44.34
CA GLN A 108 -11.95 4.18 -45.67
C GLN A 108 -11.63 2.73 -46.08
N SER A 109 -11.81 1.72 -45.20
CA SER A 109 -11.62 0.31 -45.55
C SER A 109 -12.44 -0.13 -46.79
N ASN A 110 -13.60 0.49 -47.01
CA ASN A 110 -14.44 0.29 -48.19
C ASN A 110 -13.76 0.69 -49.53
N LEU A 111 -12.73 1.53 -49.52
CA LEU A 111 -11.90 1.80 -50.70
C LEU A 111 -10.94 0.65 -50.99
N VAL A 112 -10.40 -0.02 -49.96
CA VAL A 112 -9.50 -1.17 -50.13
C VAL A 112 -10.22 -2.33 -50.80
N SER A 113 -11.46 -2.62 -50.41
CA SER A 113 -12.31 -3.61 -51.11
C SER A 113 -12.50 -3.22 -52.58
N LYS A 114 -12.91 -1.98 -52.87
CA LYS A 114 -13.14 -1.52 -54.25
C LYS A 114 -11.89 -1.59 -55.11
N ILE A 115 -10.72 -1.25 -54.57
CA ILE A 115 -9.43 -1.39 -55.26
C ILE A 115 -9.13 -2.86 -55.55
N ASN A 116 -9.34 -3.76 -54.58
CA ASN A 116 -9.17 -5.20 -54.76
C ASN A 116 -10.11 -5.76 -55.86
N ASP A 117 -11.37 -5.35 -55.86
CA ASP A 117 -12.37 -5.75 -56.86
C ASP A 117 -12.04 -5.23 -58.27
N GLN A 118 -11.41 -4.05 -58.37
CA GLN A 118 -10.91 -3.49 -59.64
C GLN A 118 -9.66 -4.23 -60.12
N THR A 119 -8.73 -4.57 -59.22
CA THR A 119 -7.54 -5.38 -59.55
C THR A 119 -7.94 -6.78 -60.05
N ALA A 120 -8.92 -7.43 -59.42
CA ALA A 120 -9.43 -8.72 -59.87
C ALA A 120 -10.02 -8.66 -61.30
N LYS A 121 -10.79 -7.61 -61.62
CA LYS A 121 -11.35 -7.42 -62.97
C LYS A 121 -10.28 -7.15 -64.03
N LEU A 122 -9.24 -6.39 -63.69
CA LEU A 122 -8.08 -6.18 -64.56
C LEU A 122 -7.32 -7.50 -64.82
N GLN A 123 -7.18 -8.36 -63.81
CA GLN A 123 -6.57 -9.68 -63.95
C GLN A 123 -7.34 -10.58 -64.95
N ASP A 124 -8.67 -10.58 -64.90
CA ASP A 124 -9.54 -11.32 -65.83
C ASP A 124 -9.45 -10.79 -67.27
N GLU A 125 -9.41 -9.47 -67.47
CA GLU A 125 -9.29 -8.88 -68.80
C GLU A 125 -7.90 -9.15 -69.42
N ILE A 126 -6.83 -9.01 -68.65
CA ILE A 126 -5.46 -9.38 -69.08
C ILE A 126 -5.40 -10.85 -69.49
N THR A 127 -6.07 -11.74 -68.75
CA THR A 127 -6.11 -13.17 -69.06
C THR A 127 -6.82 -13.43 -70.39
N LYS A 128 -7.99 -12.82 -70.63
CA LYS A 128 -8.74 -12.94 -71.90
C LYS A 128 -7.97 -12.38 -73.10
N ILE A 129 -7.27 -11.26 -72.93
CA ILE A 129 -6.40 -10.68 -73.98
C ILE A 129 -5.26 -11.65 -74.33
N THR A 130 -4.69 -12.34 -73.34
CA THR A 130 -3.60 -13.32 -73.51
C THR A 130 -4.05 -14.57 -74.26
N GLU A 131 -5.32 -14.98 -74.15
CA GLU A 131 -5.87 -16.10 -74.93
C GLU A 131 -6.19 -15.71 -76.39
N LEU A 132 -6.80 -14.55 -76.60
CA LEU A 132 -7.19 -14.06 -77.93
C LEU A 132 -6.00 -13.84 -78.89
N GLN A 133 -4.79 -13.60 -78.38
CA GLN A 133 -3.59 -13.45 -79.20
C GLN A 133 -3.09 -14.76 -79.85
N LYS A 134 -3.68 -15.92 -79.56
CA LYS A 134 -3.24 -17.22 -80.10
C LYS A 134 -3.87 -17.63 -81.44
N SER A 135 -4.86 -16.89 -81.96
CA SER A 135 -5.74 -17.39 -83.05
C SER A 135 -5.85 -16.50 -84.30
N SER A 136 -4.76 -16.44 -85.09
CA SER A 136 -4.76 -16.09 -86.53
C SER A 136 -5.01 -14.62 -86.97
N PRO A 137 -4.69 -14.23 -88.23
CA PRO A 137 -4.11 -12.89 -88.48
C PRO A 137 -4.79 -12.00 -89.53
N LYS A 138 -4.68 -10.67 -89.38
CA LYS A 138 -4.85 -9.66 -90.45
C LYS A 138 -3.88 -8.48 -90.25
N THR A 139 -2.82 -8.40 -91.05
CA THR A 139 -1.61 -7.62 -90.74
C THR A 139 -1.65 -6.12 -91.08
N THR A 140 -2.69 -5.62 -91.74
CA THR A 140 -2.78 -4.20 -92.14
C THR A 140 -3.27 -3.28 -91.02
N ASP A 141 -4.38 -3.63 -90.36
CA ASP A 141 -4.89 -2.86 -89.22
C ASP A 141 -3.97 -3.00 -87.99
N ILE A 142 -3.34 -4.17 -87.83
CA ILE A 142 -2.33 -4.43 -86.81
C ILE A 142 -1.20 -3.40 -86.89
N SER A 143 -0.75 -2.97 -88.07
CA SER A 143 0.33 -1.96 -88.15
C SER A 143 -0.06 -0.63 -87.50
N LYS A 144 -1.31 -0.19 -87.69
CA LYS A 144 -1.82 1.06 -87.13
C LYS A 144 -2.14 0.91 -85.63
N GLN A 145 -2.75 -0.22 -85.26
CA GLN A 145 -3.00 -0.57 -83.87
C GLN A 145 -1.71 -0.75 -83.07
N VAL A 146 -0.61 -1.19 -83.70
CA VAL A 146 0.73 -1.24 -83.12
C VAL A 146 1.32 0.15 -82.96
N GLU A 147 1.14 1.08 -83.90
CA GLU A 147 1.55 2.50 -83.76
C GLU A 147 0.82 3.17 -82.57
N ASP A 148 -0.51 3.02 -82.50
CA ASP A 148 -1.34 3.51 -81.40
C ASP A 148 -0.97 2.82 -80.06
N SER A 149 -0.67 1.52 -80.10
CA SER A 149 -0.14 0.78 -78.95
C SER A 149 1.27 1.25 -78.57
N MET A 150 2.12 1.67 -79.51
CA MET A 150 3.46 2.19 -79.21
C MET A 150 3.36 3.53 -78.49
N SER A 151 2.42 4.39 -78.90
CA SER A 151 2.10 5.63 -78.18
C SER A 151 1.56 5.34 -76.77
N SER A 152 0.70 4.33 -76.63
CA SER A 152 0.11 3.90 -75.36
C SER A 152 1.13 3.25 -74.43
N ILE A 153 2.04 2.42 -74.96
CA ILE A 153 3.18 1.83 -74.24
C ILE A 153 4.16 2.93 -73.80
N ARG A 154 4.36 3.98 -74.60
CA ARG A 154 5.20 5.14 -74.24
C ARG A 154 4.57 6.03 -73.17
N ASN A 155 3.24 6.18 -73.17
CA ASN A 155 2.51 6.84 -72.09
C ASN A 155 2.53 5.99 -70.81
N ASN A 156 2.23 4.70 -70.93
CA ASN A 156 2.27 3.73 -69.83
C ASN A 156 3.69 3.59 -69.25
N SER A 157 4.76 3.66 -70.04
CA SER A 157 6.12 3.64 -69.51
C SER A 157 6.48 4.93 -68.76
N GLN A 158 6.00 6.10 -69.21
CA GLN A 158 6.07 7.34 -68.41
C GLN A 158 5.26 7.25 -67.12
N MET A 159 4.11 6.56 -67.14
CA MET A 159 3.31 6.30 -65.94
C MET A 159 4.01 5.32 -64.99
N ILE A 160 4.64 4.26 -65.51
CA ILE A 160 5.47 3.31 -64.76
C ILE A 160 6.69 4.01 -64.14
N ILE A 161 7.33 4.96 -64.85
CA ILE A 161 8.42 5.77 -64.28
C ILE A 161 7.91 6.63 -63.10
N LYS A 162 6.74 7.26 -63.23
CA LYS A 162 6.11 8.01 -62.12
C LYS A 162 5.68 7.11 -60.95
N ILE A 163 5.26 5.87 -61.24
CA ILE A 163 4.95 4.85 -60.24
C ILE A 163 6.22 4.38 -59.53
N ALA A 164 7.33 4.16 -60.25
CA ALA A 164 8.63 3.81 -59.67
C ALA A 164 9.15 4.93 -58.75
N GLN A 165 9.08 6.19 -59.20
CA GLN A 165 9.40 7.36 -58.37
C GLN A 165 8.57 7.40 -57.08
N ARG A 166 7.26 7.16 -57.17
CA ARG A 166 6.38 7.04 -56.00
C ARG A 166 6.66 5.82 -55.11
N ILE A 167 7.13 4.71 -55.68
CA ILE A 167 7.55 3.53 -54.92
C ILE A 167 8.83 3.85 -54.13
N ASP A 168 9.78 4.59 -54.70
CA ASP A 168 10.97 5.05 -53.97
C ASP A 168 10.62 6.09 -52.88
N GLU A 169 9.69 7.03 -53.14
CA GLU A 169 9.14 7.92 -52.11
C GLU A 169 8.51 7.13 -50.95
N VAL A 170 7.59 6.21 -51.25
CA VAL A 170 6.91 5.35 -50.26
C VAL A 170 7.91 4.45 -49.52
N ARG A 171 8.96 3.98 -50.19
CA ARG A 171 10.03 3.16 -49.60
C ARG A 171 10.87 3.97 -48.60
N ASP A 172 11.19 5.21 -48.92
CA ASP A 172 11.98 6.06 -48.02
C ASP A 172 11.14 6.57 -46.83
N ASP A 173 9.83 6.77 -47.02
CA ASP A 173 8.89 6.97 -45.90
C ASP A 173 8.70 5.71 -45.04
N LEU A 174 8.62 4.51 -45.64
CA LEU A 174 8.67 3.24 -44.91
C LEU A 174 9.97 3.10 -44.10
N ARG A 175 11.09 3.59 -44.63
CA ARG A 175 12.38 3.61 -43.94
C ARG A 175 12.40 4.60 -42.77
N LYS A 176 11.78 5.77 -42.89
CA LYS A 176 11.56 6.73 -41.78
C LYS A 176 10.64 6.14 -40.70
N VAL A 177 9.61 5.39 -41.09
CA VAL A 177 8.74 4.65 -40.16
C VAL A 177 9.51 3.52 -39.48
N SER A 178 10.37 2.78 -40.20
CA SER A 178 11.25 1.76 -39.61
C SER A 178 12.21 2.35 -38.57
N GLY A 179 12.71 3.57 -38.77
CA GLY A 179 13.52 4.27 -37.76
C GLY A 179 12.76 4.64 -36.48
N LYS A 180 11.41 4.63 -36.49
CA LYS A 180 10.59 4.74 -35.28
C LYS A 180 10.42 3.41 -34.54
N THR A 181 10.80 2.28 -35.16
CA THR A 181 10.87 0.99 -34.46
C THR A 181 12.04 0.96 -33.47
N ASP A 182 13.14 1.63 -33.78
CA ASP A 182 14.28 1.77 -32.86
C ASP A 182 13.90 2.57 -31.60
N SER A 183 13.12 3.66 -31.74
CA SER A 183 12.61 4.40 -30.58
C SER A 183 11.57 3.62 -29.76
N PHE A 184 10.93 2.59 -30.32
CA PHE A 184 10.09 1.65 -29.54
C PHE A 184 10.93 0.71 -28.64
N LEU A 185 12.17 0.40 -29.05
CA LEU A 185 13.13 -0.32 -28.20
C LEU A 185 13.65 0.58 -27.06
N GLU A 186 13.87 1.88 -27.31
CA GLU A 186 14.15 2.84 -26.24
C GLU A 186 12.99 2.97 -25.25
N ILE A 187 11.74 3.08 -25.72
CA ILE A 187 10.54 3.09 -24.86
C ILE A 187 10.48 1.83 -23.98
N SER A 188 10.83 0.66 -24.52
CA SER A 188 10.91 -0.59 -23.74
C SER A 188 12.00 -0.52 -22.66
N SER A 189 13.17 0.04 -22.98
CA SER A 189 14.26 0.31 -22.03
C SER A 189 13.85 1.29 -20.92
N GLU A 190 13.05 2.31 -21.24
CA GLU A 190 12.50 3.25 -20.25
C GLU A 190 11.42 2.62 -19.36
N ILE A 191 10.57 1.75 -19.90
CA ILE A 191 9.58 0.99 -19.13
C ILE A 191 10.24 0.10 -18.08
N ASP A 192 11.33 -0.62 -18.41
CA ASP A 192 12.05 -1.42 -17.40
C ASP A 192 12.77 -0.55 -16.36
N LYS A 193 13.29 0.62 -16.71
CA LYS A 193 13.83 1.60 -15.73
C LYS A 193 12.72 2.11 -14.79
N LEU A 194 11.54 2.43 -15.32
CA LEU A 194 10.36 2.84 -14.55
C LEU A 194 9.89 1.74 -13.59
N LYS A 195 9.80 0.50 -14.08
CA LYS A 195 9.44 -0.69 -13.29
C LYS A 195 10.40 -0.94 -12.13
N ASN A 196 11.72 -0.84 -12.37
CA ASN A 196 12.73 -0.92 -11.31
C ASN A 196 12.56 0.22 -10.28
N SER A 197 12.28 1.44 -10.75
CA SER A 197 12.05 2.61 -9.88
C SER A 197 10.79 2.45 -9.01
N ILE A 198 9.71 1.91 -9.58
CA ILE A 198 8.46 1.58 -8.86
C ILE A 198 8.71 0.49 -7.80
N GLN A 199 9.53 -0.51 -8.11
CA GLN A 199 9.89 -1.58 -7.17
C GLN A 199 10.74 -1.05 -6.00
N GLU A 200 11.65 -0.10 -6.25
CA GLU A 200 12.43 0.56 -5.20
C GLU A 200 11.55 1.50 -4.33
N ILE A 201 10.60 2.22 -4.94
CA ILE A 201 9.61 3.05 -4.22
C ILE A 201 8.74 2.16 -3.32
N SER A 202 8.26 1.03 -3.81
CA SER A 202 7.47 0.05 -3.03
C SER A 202 8.25 -0.46 -1.80
N GLY A 203 9.55 -0.77 -1.97
CA GLY A 203 10.42 -1.13 -0.85
C GLY A 203 10.54 -0.02 0.22
N LYS A 204 10.60 1.26 -0.20
CA LYS A 204 10.62 2.42 0.68
C LYS A 204 9.26 2.68 1.35
N THR A 205 8.14 2.39 0.69
CA THR A 205 6.80 2.44 1.28
C THR A 205 6.66 1.47 2.45
N ASN A 206 7.17 0.25 2.33
CA ASN A 206 7.15 -0.72 3.44
C ASN A 206 7.99 -0.26 4.64
N GLN A 207 9.11 0.45 4.42
CA GLN A 207 9.88 1.09 5.50
C GLN A 207 9.14 2.27 6.15
N LEU A 208 8.30 2.99 5.39
CA LEU A 208 7.46 4.07 5.92
C LEU A 208 6.34 3.54 6.82
N GLU A 209 5.77 2.36 6.51
CA GLU A 209 4.78 1.68 7.37
C GLU A 209 5.40 1.28 8.73
N ILE A 210 6.59 0.65 8.71
CA ILE A 210 7.37 0.34 9.93
C ILE A 210 7.67 1.63 10.72
N SER A 211 8.08 2.69 10.05
CA SER A 211 8.34 4.00 10.67
C SER A 211 7.08 4.58 11.32
N THR A 212 5.91 4.38 10.71
CA THR A 212 4.61 4.80 11.25
C THR A 212 4.26 4.03 12.52
N GLN A 213 4.55 2.72 12.58
CA GLN A 213 4.37 1.89 13.78
C GLN A 213 5.32 2.30 14.93
N VAL A 214 6.54 2.72 14.62
CA VAL A 214 7.46 3.31 15.61
C VAL A 214 6.90 4.63 16.15
N VAL A 215 6.33 5.49 15.30
CA VAL A 215 5.70 6.75 15.72
C VAL A 215 4.47 6.51 16.62
N SER A 216 3.64 5.50 16.36
CA SER A 216 2.53 5.16 17.27
C SER A 216 3.05 4.68 18.63
N SER A 217 4.07 3.81 18.65
CA SER A 217 4.68 3.32 19.88
C SER A 217 5.30 4.44 20.72
N LEU A 218 5.98 5.41 20.08
CA LEU A 218 6.51 6.59 20.74
C LEU A 218 5.40 7.50 21.30
N LYS A 219 4.27 7.64 20.59
CA LYS A 219 3.11 8.41 21.06
C LYS A 219 2.50 7.82 22.33
N ASP A 220 2.42 6.50 22.42
CA ASP A 220 1.91 5.81 23.61
C ASP A 220 2.85 5.96 24.82
N GLU A 221 4.17 5.89 24.61
CA GLU A 221 5.16 6.21 25.66
C GLU A 221 5.09 7.69 26.09
N PHE A 222 4.91 8.63 25.17
CA PHE A 222 4.68 10.04 25.53
C PHE A 222 3.39 10.25 26.32
N GLY A 223 2.35 9.44 26.09
CA GLY A 223 1.15 9.38 26.94
C GLY A 223 1.49 9.03 28.39
N LYS A 224 2.20 7.90 28.60
CA LYS A 224 2.65 7.45 29.93
C LYS A 224 3.54 8.48 30.63
N ILE A 225 4.41 9.17 29.89
CA ILE A 225 5.24 10.26 30.42
C ILE A 225 4.37 11.44 30.85
N THR A 226 3.33 11.79 30.08
CA THR A 226 2.38 12.86 30.43
C THR A 226 1.62 12.55 31.72
N ASP A 227 1.13 11.31 31.88
CA ASP A 227 0.46 10.87 33.12
C ASP A 227 1.41 10.80 34.33
N SER A 228 2.69 10.47 34.07
CA SER A 228 3.74 10.52 35.09
C SER A 228 4.04 11.96 35.52
N VAL A 229 4.08 12.91 34.59
CA VAL A 229 4.26 14.36 34.87
C VAL A 229 3.04 14.92 35.61
N ASN A 230 1.82 14.50 35.26
CA ASN A 230 0.61 14.83 36.01
C ASN A 230 0.72 14.35 37.48
N SER A 231 1.31 13.17 37.70
CA SER A 231 1.56 12.64 39.05
C SER A 231 2.57 13.48 39.85
N VAL A 232 3.58 14.08 39.20
CA VAL A 232 4.54 15.00 39.83
C VAL A 232 3.84 16.29 40.32
N SER A 233 2.73 16.72 39.72
CA SER A 233 1.98 17.88 40.22
C SER A 233 1.42 17.67 41.64
N GLY A 234 1.12 16.42 42.02
CA GLY A 234 0.73 16.05 43.39
C GLY A 234 1.84 16.31 44.40
N LEU A 235 3.09 15.96 44.05
CA LEU A 235 4.26 16.17 44.91
C LEU A 235 4.53 17.65 45.20
N ASN A 236 4.19 18.57 44.29
CA ASN A 236 4.28 20.00 44.57
C ASN A 236 3.29 20.43 45.68
N SER A 237 2.08 19.86 45.70
CA SER A 237 1.11 20.15 46.78
C SER A 237 1.54 19.59 48.14
N GLU A 238 2.22 18.43 48.15
CA GLU A 238 2.87 17.89 49.34
C GLU A 238 4.06 18.75 49.78
N LEU A 239 4.85 19.28 48.83
CA LEU A 239 5.99 20.15 49.09
C LEU A 239 5.56 21.49 49.71
N ASP A 240 4.48 22.10 49.23
CA ASP A 240 3.92 23.32 49.84
C ASP A 240 3.32 23.04 51.23
N ALA A 241 2.68 21.88 51.44
CA ALA A 241 2.25 21.46 52.77
C ALA A 241 3.44 21.28 53.73
N ILE A 242 4.52 20.64 53.28
CA ILE A 242 5.78 20.49 54.03
C ILE A 242 6.38 21.87 54.34
N LYS A 243 6.41 22.79 53.38
CA LYS A 243 6.89 24.18 53.56
C LYS A 243 6.11 24.91 54.66
N VAL A 244 4.79 24.83 54.67
CA VAL A 244 3.95 25.38 55.75
C VAL A 244 4.29 24.77 57.12
N THR A 245 4.62 23.47 57.18
CA THR A 245 5.10 22.87 58.45
C THR A 245 6.51 23.36 58.85
N ILE A 246 7.40 23.60 57.88
CA ILE A 246 8.75 24.16 58.12
C ILE A 246 8.63 25.59 58.68
N ASP A 247 7.79 26.43 58.10
CA ASP A 247 7.56 27.80 58.58
C ASP A 247 6.94 27.78 60.01
N SER A 248 6.03 26.85 60.29
CA SER A 248 5.48 26.62 61.64
C SER A 248 6.51 26.11 62.65
N ILE A 249 7.53 25.37 62.21
CA ILE A 249 8.68 24.95 63.03
C ILE A 249 9.64 26.11 63.25
N SER A 250 9.91 26.92 62.22
CA SER A 250 10.75 28.12 62.30
C SER A 250 10.19 29.14 63.31
N ALA A 251 8.88 29.39 63.25
CA ALA A 251 8.16 30.24 64.23
C ALA A 251 8.06 29.65 65.65
N LYS A 252 8.51 28.41 65.87
CA LYS A 252 8.72 27.79 67.19
C LYS A 252 10.19 27.81 67.60
N ALA A 253 11.12 27.71 66.66
CA ALA A 253 12.56 27.85 66.90
C ALA A 253 12.91 29.24 67.44
N SER A 254 12.33 30.31 66.87
CA SER A 254 12.51 31.68 67.38
C SER A 254 12.00 31.88 68.82
N LYS A 255 11.09 31.02 69.31
CA LYS A 255 10.69 30.99 70.72
C LYS A 255 11.68 30.20 71.59
N ILE A 256 12.43 29.25 71.03
CA ILE A 256 13.54 28.58 71.73
C ILE A 256 14.71 29.57 71.89
N ASP A 257 15.00 30.41 70.89
CA ASP A 257 16.00 31.48 71.02
C ASP A 257 15.66 32.44 72.18
N SER A 258 14.37 32.77 72.36
CA SER A 258 13.90 33.56 73.51
C SER A 258 14.03 32.84 74.87
N LEU A 259 14.08 31.50 74.88
CA LEU A 259 14.39 30.71 76.07
C LEU A 259 15.91 30.61 76.29
N GLY A 260 16.73 30.67 75.24
CA GLY A 260 18.19 30.77 75.33
C GLY A 260 18.62 31.96 76.18
N GLY A 261 18.05 33.15 75.92
CA GLY A 261 18.30 34.34 76.74
C GLY A 261 17.89 34.19 78.22
N VAL A 262 16.89 33.36 78.53
CA VAL A 262 16.50 33.03 79.93
C VAL A 262 17.51 32.04 80.54
N ILE A 263 18.06 31.11 79.76
CA ILE A 263 19.10 30.18 80.20
C ILE A 263 20.42 30.93 80.48
N ASP A 264 20.81 31.89 79.63
CA ASP A 264 21.99 32.72 79.89
C ASP A 264 21.81 33.62 81.13
N ALA A 265 20.62 34.18 81.35
CA ALA A 265 20.32 34.92 82.58
C ALA A 265 20.40 34.03 83.84
N LEU A 266 19.88 32.80 83.77
CA LEU A 266 20.01 31.80 84.84
C LEU A 266 21.46 31.38 85.07
N LYS A 267 22.25 31.24 84.01
CA LYS A 267 23.70 30.94 84.08
C LYS A 267 24.45 32.08 84.78
N GLN A 268 24.13 33.34 84.47
CA GLN A 268 24.73 34.50 85.11
C GLN A 268 24.41 34.58 86.63
N GLN A 269 23.19 34.18 87.01
CA GLN A 269 22.84 33.98 88.43
C GLN A 269 23.64 32.82 89.06
N PHE A 270 23.85 31.72 88.34
CA PHE A 270 24.63 30.58 88.83
C PHE A 270 26.13 30.91 89.01
N GLU A 271 26.71 31.71 88.10
CA GLU A 271 28.07 32.25 88.26
C GLU A 271 28.16 33.20 89.47
N THR A 272 27.10 33.96 89.76
CA THR A 272 27.00 34.81 90.96
C THR A 272 26.92 33.98 92.26
N VAL A 273 26.18 32.86 92.25
CA VAL A 273 26.15 31.92 93.40
C VAL A 273 27.50 31.20 93.57
N SER A 274 28.16 30.85 92.46
CA SER A 274 29.49 30.23 92.47
C SER A 274 30.55 31.16 93.07
N SER A 275 30.52 32.47 92.75
CA SER A 275 31.46 33.43 93.34
C SER A 275 31.28 33.59 94.86
N GLN A 276 30.05 33.46 95.37
CA GLN A 276 29.77 33.43 96.81
C GLN A 276 30.22 32.13 97.49
N ALA A 277 30.10 30.97 96.82
CA ALA A 277 30.60 29.70 97.34
C ALA A 277 32.14 29.68 97.49
N ASN A 278 32.86 30.33 96.56
CA ASN A 278 34.33 30.39 96.57
C ASN A 278 34.93 31.26 97.69
N ALA A 279 34.12 31.97 98.48
CA ALA A 279 34.59 32.77 99.62
C ALA A 279 35.01 31.92 100.85
N ALA A 280 34.69 30.61 100.88
CA ALA A 280 34.82 29.75 102.07
C ALA A 280 35.89 28.63 101.97
N SER A 281 36.71 28.60 100.91
CA SER A 281 37.74 27.54 100.72
C SER A 281 39.04 28.05 100.09
N ASN A 282 39.54 29.20 100.58
CA ASN A 282 40.92 29.61 100.32
C ASN A 282 41.91 28.89 101.26
N ILE A 283 43.21 28.93 100.92
CA ILE A 283 44.32 28.24 101.61
C ILE A 283 44.38 26.72 101.34
N SER A 284 44.54 26.34 100.06
CA SER A 284 45.47 25.26 99.69
C SER A 284 45.90 25.29 98.22
N GLN A 285 47.22 25.23 98.02
CA GLN A 285 47.89 24.66 96.84
C GLN A 285 47.76 25.37 95.48
N GLU A 286 48.10 26.67 95.47
CA GLU A 286 48.70 27.37 94.31
C GLU A 286 49.86 26.55 93.68
N SER A 287 50.51 25.69 94.47
CA SER A 287 51.66 24.84 94.13
C SER A 287 51.44 23.79 93.02
N ILE A 288 50.20 23.44 92.66
CA ILE A 288 49.93 22.42 91.62
C ILE A 288 49.99 23.02 90.19
N LYS A 289 49.86 24.35 90.08
CA LYS A 289 49.70 25.08 88.81
C LYS A 289 50.94 25.05 87.89
N ASP A 290 52.14 24.88 88.47
CA ASP A 290 53.41 24.81 87.72
C ASP A 290 53.78 23.39 87.22
N LEU A 291 53.13 22.34 87.74
CA LEU A 291 53.29 20.98 87.18
C LEU A 291 52.37 20.73 85.97
N ALA A 292 51.15 21.28 85.96
CA ALA A 292 50.19 21.07 84.88
C ALA A 292 50.76 21.50 83.50
N GLY A 293 51.32 22.71 83.39
CA GLY A 293 51.91 23.21 82.14
C GLY A 293 53.15 22.46 81.65
N LYS A 294 53.72 21.55 82.44
CA LYS A 294 54.78 20.62 82.02
C LYS A 294 54.21 19.30 81.49
N ILE A 295 52.98 18.93 81.88
CA ILE A 295 52.26 17.76 81.38
C ILE A 295 51.65 18.05 80.01
N ASP A 296 50.95 19.19 79.84
CA ASP A 296 50.37 19.62 78.54
C ASP A 296 51.37 19.55 77.38
N LYS A 297 52.63 19.93 77.66
CA LYS A 297 53.72 19.94 76.68
C LYS A 297 54.20 18.54 76.31
N ILE A 298 54.21 17.60 77.26
CA ILE A 298 54.54 16.19 77.02
C ILE A 298 53.40 15.49 76.26
N GLU A 299 52.14 15.77 76.62
CA GLU A 299 50.98 15.22 75.92
C GLU A 299 50.92 15.67 74.44
N THR A 300 51.30 16.92 74.16
CA THR A 300 51.44 17.45 72.78
C THR A 300 52.52 16.73 71.97
N GLU A 301 53.67 16.39 72.58
CA GLU A 301 54.76 15.65 71.90
C GLU A 301 54.43 14.15 71.74
N VAL A 302 53.69 13.54 72.67
CA VAL A 302 53.20 12.15 72.54
C VAL A 302 52.12 12.04 71.45
N GLY A 303 51.17 12.97 71.39
CA GLY A 303 50.12 12.97 70.35
C GLY A 303 50.67 13.11 68.94
N SER A 304 51.70 13.94 68.74
CA SER A 304 52.37 14.11 67.44
C SER A 304 53.29 12.94 67.05
N LEU A 305 53.79 12.17 68.03
CA LEU A 305 54.46 10.88 67.78
C LEU A 305 53.49 9.76 67.40
N SER A 306 52.33 9.67 68.07
CA SER A 306 51.28 8.69 67.72
C SER A 306 50.85 8.85 66.26
N HIS A 307 50.64 10.09 65.80
CA HIS A 307 50.18 10.38 64.45
C HIS A 307 51.16 9.95 63.33
N ARG A 308 52.43 9.67 63.66
CA ARG A 308 53.45 9.12 62.75
C ARG A 308 53.52 7.59 62.72
N ALA A 309 52.86 6.88 63.64
CA ALA A 309 52.77 5.42 63.61
C ALA A 309 51.74 4.94 62.56
N ASP A 310 50.57 5.58 62.50
CA ASP A 310 49.46 5.20 61.61
C ASP A 310 49.81 5.27 60.11
N SER A 311 50.78 6.11 59.72
CA SER A 311 51.21 6.25 58.32
C SER A 311 51.82 4.98 57.73
N THR A 312 52.10 3.94 58.52
CA THR A 312 52.52 2.62 58.02
C THR A 312 51.37 1.62 57.84
N ALA A 313 50.21 1.81 58.47
CA ALA A 313 49.00 1.03 58.21
C ALA A 313 48.40 1.37 56.83
N PHE A 314 48.52 2.63 56.42
CA PHE A 314 48.03 3.19 55.15
C PHE A 314 48.42 2.37 53.91
N VAL A 315 49.60 1.74 53.89
CA VAL A 315 50.05 0.94 52.72
C VAL A 315 49.29 -0.38 52.62
N GLY A 316 49.02 -1.04 53.75
CA GLY A 316 48.26 -2.31 53.79
C GLY A 316 46.78 -2.12 53.50
N GLU A 317 46.20 -0.99 53.91
CA GLU A 317 44.79 -0.68 53.68
C GLU A 317 44.53 -0.27 52.22
N ASN A 318 45.42 0.50 51.59
CA ASN A 318 45.36 0.74 50.14
C ASN A 318 45.55 -0.55 49.31
N LEU A 319 46.44 -1.46 49.75
CA LEU A 319 46.59 -2.78 49.10
C LEU A 319 45.31 -3.62 49.20
N LYS A 320 44.60 -3.58 50.34
CA LYS A 320 43.27 -4.18 50.47
C LYS A 320 42.24 -3.53 49.57
N SER A 321 42.16 -2.20 49.51
CA SER A 321 41.23 -1.50 48.59
C SER A 321 41.48 -1.93 47.15
N VAL A 322 42.73 -1.90 46.68
CA VAL A 322 43.10 -2.32 45.31
C VAL A 322 42.77 -3.80 45.07
N GLN A 323 42.93 -4.68 46.06
CA GLN A 323 42.55 -6.09 45.96
C GLN A 323 41.01 -6.29 45.92
N GLU A 324 40.26 -5.50 46.67
CA GLU A 324 38.80 -5.50 46.69
C GLU A 324 38.23 -4.91 45.39
N ASP A 325 38.74 -3.77 44.93
CA ASP A 325 38.45 -3.15 43.64
C ASP A 325 38.76 -4.10 42.47
N PHE A 326 39.90 -4.80 42.50
CA PHE A 326 40.24 -5.80 41.49
C PHE A 326 39.31 -7.02 41.53
N SER A 327 38.85 -7.43 42.72
CA SER A 327 37.88 -8.52 42.88
C SER A 327 36.50 -8.12 42.37
N ASN A 328 36.04 -6.91 42.70
CA ASN A 328 34.81 -6.31 42.21
C ASN A 328 34.84 -6.11 40.68
N PHE A 329 35.97 -5.65 40.13
CA PHE A 329 36.18 -5.56 38.68
C PHE A 329 36.11 -6.93 38.01
N LYS A 330 36.81 -7.94 38.54
CA LYS A 330 36.79 -9.32 38.02
C LYS A 330 35.37 -9.90 38.01
N GLN A 331 34.61 -9.70 39.09
CA GLN A 331 33.21 -10.15 39.19
C GLN A 331 32.33 -9.42 38.16
N ASN A 332 32.43 -8.09 38.08
CA ASN A 332 31.66 -7.27 37.14
C ASN A 332 31.96 -7.63 35.67
N VAL A 333 33.21 -7.93 35.34
CA VAL A 333 33.62 -8.44 34.02
C VAL A 333 33.02 -9.83 33.77
N PHE A 334 33.07 -10.75 34.74
CA PHE A 334 32.49 -12.08 34.61
C PHE A 334 30.97 -12.03 34.39
N ASP A 335 30.23 -11.24 35.18
CA ASP A 335 28.78 -11.09 35.05
C ASP A 335 28.38 -10.42 33.72
N LYS A 336 29.18 -9.47 33.24
CA LYS A 336 29.03 -8.89 31.89
C LYS A 336 29.28 -9.93 30.80
N THR A 337 30.31 -10.75 30.91
CA THR A 337 30.60 -11.83 29.96
C THR A 337 29.45 -12.85 29.91
N ASN A 338 28.97 -13.32 31.06
CA ASN A 338 27.81 -14.23 31.14
C ASN A 338 26.55 -13.60 30.51
N SER A 339 26.29 -12.30 30.76
CA SER A 339 25.16 -11.58 30.16
C SER A 339 25.31 -11.40 28.64
N ILE A 340 26.54 -11.25 28.14
CA ILE A 340 26.83 -11.22 26.69
C ILE A 340 26.62 -12.61 26.08
N GLU A 341 27.10 -13.68 26.72
CA GLU A 341 26.97 -15.05 26.23
C GLU A 341 25.50 -15.52 26.19
N GLN A 342 24.71 -15.20 27.23
CA GLN A 342 23.25 -15.42 27.21
C GLN A 342 22.54 -14.67 26.06
N LYS A 343 22.95 -13.42 25.79
CA LYS A 343 22.40 -12.63 24.66
C LYS A 343 22.81 -13.22 23.31
N ILE A 344 24.05 -13.69 23.16
CA ILE A 344 24.51 -14.39 21.96
C ILE A 344 23.70 -15.67 21.74
N SER A 345 23.41 -16.43 22.80
CA SER A 345 22.55 -17.63 22.71
C SER A 345 21.13 -17.27 22.27
N THR A 346 20.53 -16.23 22.85
CA THR A 346 19.19 -15.76 22.45
C THR A 346 19.16 -15.29 20.99
N VAL A 347 20.21 -14.57 20.54
CA VAL A 347 20.36 -14.15 19.14
C VAL A 347 20.46 -15.37 18.21
N ASN A 348 21.25 -16.39 18.57
CA ASN A 348 21.39 -17.64 17.83
C ASN A 348 20.04 -18.41 17.72
N GLU A 349 19.23 -18.43 18.77
CA GLU A 349 17.87 -18.97 18.72
C GLU A 349 16.95 -18.17 17.80
N THR A 350 17.00 -16.83 17.85
CA THR A 350 16.21 -15.98 16.93
C THR A 350 16.65 -16.14 15.47
N LEU A 351 17.94 -16.33 15.20
CA LEU A 351 18.48 -16.58 13.86
C LEU A 351 17.97 -17.92 13.30
N LYS A 352 18.07 -19.01 14.08
CA LYS A 352 17.51 -20.32 13.68
C LYS A 352 15.99 -20.24 13.43
N ARG A 353 15.26 -19.42 14.20
CA ARG A 353 13.84 -19.18 13.95
C ARG A 353 13.58 -18.35 12.69
N GLN A 354 14.45 -17.40 12.36
CA GLN A 354 14.40 -16.63 11.11
C GLN A 354 14.64 -17.54 9.90
N ASP A 355 15.62 -18.45 9.96
CA ASP A 355 15.90 -19.41 8.88
C ASP A 355 14.68 -20.32 8.62
N ALA A 356 14.08 -20.85 9.69
CA ALA A 356 12.87 -21.67 9.61
C ALA A 356 11.68 -20.90 9.03
N LEU A 357 11.43 -19.67 9.49
CA LEU A 357 10.38 -18.79 8.96
C LEU A 357 10.61 -18.42 7.49
N THR A 358 11.87 -18.29 7.06
CA THR A 358 12.24 -18.02 5.66
C THR A 358 11.92 -19.22 4.77
N ALA A 359 12.23 -20.45 5.23
CA ALA A 359 11.88 -21.68 4.53
C ALA A 359 10.34 -21.88 4.43
N GLU A 360 9.58 -21.57 5.49
CA GLU A 360 8.11 -21.58 5.44
C GLU A 360 7.55 -20.49 4.51
N PHE A 361 8.16 -19.30 4.50
CA PHE A 361 7.76 -18.21 3.61
C PHE A 361 7.91 -18.60 2.13
N HIS A 362 9.05 -19.17 1.73
CA HIS A 362 9.24 -19.68 0.36
C HIS A 362 8.19 -20.75 0.00
N LYS A 363 8.03 -21.78 0.85
CA LYS A 363 7.04 -22.85 0.64
C LYS A 363 5.60 -22.32 0.52
N LYS A 364 5.26 -21.26 1.23
CA LYS A 364 3.95 -20.59 1.14
C LYS A 364 3.83 -19.73 -0.12
N SER A 365 4.90 -19.03 -0.50
CA SER A 365 4.98 -18.24 -1.74
C SER A 365 4.81 -19.12 -2.98
N ASP A 366 5.46 -20.28 -3.04
CA ASP A 366 5.36 -21.23 -4.15
C ASP A 366 3.92 -21.78 -4.30
N LYS A 367 3.25 -22.08 -3.17
CA LYS A 367 1.85 -22.50 -3.17
C LYS A 367 0.92 -21.39 -3.66
N ILE A 368 1.14 -20.14 -3.21
CA ILE A 368 0.38 -18.97 -3.70
C ILE A 368 0.60 -18.76 -5.20
N PHE A 369 1.82 -19.00 -5.72
CA PHE A 369 2.11 -18.86 -7.15
C PHE A 369 1.32 -19.86 -8.02
N GLU A 370 1.27 -21.14 -7.63
CA GLU A 370 0.43 -22.13 -8.35
C GLU A 370 -1.07 -21.87 -8.16
N GLU A 371 -1.52 -21.40 -7.00
CA GLU A 371 -2.91 -20.98 -6.80
C GLU A 371 -3.29 -19.81 -7.74
N VAL A 372 -2.47 -18.75 -7.79
CA VAL A 372 -2.67 -17.60 -8.70
C VAL A 372 -2.64 -18.03 -10.17
N LYS A 373 -1.76 -18.96 -10.54
CA LYS A 373 -1.67 -19.53 -11.89
C LYS A 373 -2.91 -20.34 -12.27
N SER A 374 -3.49 -21.11 -11.34
CA SER A 374 -4.75 -21.81 -11.57
C SER A 374 -5.93 -20.84 -11.71
N VAL A 375 -6.03 -19.81 -10.86
CA VAL A 375 -7.03 -18.74 -10.96
C VAL A 375 -6.93 -18.01 -12.31
N LYS A 376 -5.71 -17.64 -12.75
CA LYS A 376 -5.50 -16.99 -14.05
C LYS A 376 -6.04 -17.81 -15.22
N ASN A 377 -5.85 -19.13 -15.20
CA ASN A 377 -6.36 -20.02 -16.24
C ASN A 377 -7.90 -20.12 -16.22
N VAL A 378 -8.51 -20.20 -15.03
CA VAL A 378 -9.97 -20.22 -14.88
C VAL A 378 -10.59 -18.91 -15.35
N THR A 379 -10.05 -17.76 -14.92
CA THR A 379 -10.52 -16.42 -15.34
C THR A 379 -10.39 -16.21 -16.85
N ASN A 380 -9.29 -16.63 -17.45
CA ASN A 380 -9.11 -16.55 -18.91
C ASN A 380 -10.14 -17.41 -19.67
N LYS A 381 -10.44 -18.63 -19.19
CA LYS A 381 -11.48 -19.47 -19.81
C LYS A 381 -12.87 -18.84 -19.65
N ALA A 382 -13.26 -18.47 -18.43
CA ALA A 382 -14.57 -17.86 -18.19
C ALA A 382 -14.80 -16.57 -19.01
N SER A 383 -13.76 -15.75 -19.18
CA SER A 383 -13.78 -14.55 -20.03
C SER A 383 -13.92 -14.85 -21.52
N SER A 384 -13.21 -15.88 -22.02
CA SER A 384 -13.39 -16.41 -23.38
C SER A 384 -14.83 -16.84 -23.61
N ASP A 385 -15.37 -17.66 -22.71
CA ASP A 385 -16.62 -18.37 -22.96
C ASP A 385 -17.81 -17.41 -22.83
N SER A 386 -17.79 -16.50 -21.85
CA SER A 386 -18.75 -15.38 -21.76
C SER A 386 -18.71 -14.48 -23.00
N SER A 387 -17.54 -14.29 -23.62
CA SER A 387 -17.42 -13.50 -24.86
C SER A 387 -18.01 -14.23 -26.07
N LYS A 388 -17.90 -15.57 -26.13
CA LYS A 388 -18.55 -16.40 -27.15
C LYS A 388 -20.06 -16.39 -27.00
N GLU A 389 -20.57 -16.56 -25.78
CA GLU A 389 -22.01 -16.47 -25.47
C GLU A 389 -22.59 -15.10 -25.84
N MET A 390 -21.92 -14.01 -25.48
CA MET A 390 -22.35 -12.66 -25.86
C MET A 390 -22.38 -12.48 -27.39
N MET A 391 -21.38 -12.99 -28.11
CA MET A 391 -21.39 -12.99 -29.58
C MET A 391 -22.52 -13.84 -30.17
N ALA A 392 -22.82 -15.00 -29.59
CA ALA A 392 -23.93 -15.86 -30.01
C ALA A 392 -25.28 -15.14 -29.84
N LEU A 393 -25.52 -14.50 -28.70
CA LEU A 393 -26.73 -13.74 -28.40
C LEU A 393 -26.88 -12.50 -29.30
N LEU A 394 -25.78 -11.80 -29.60
CA LEU A 394 -25.77 -10.68 -30.55
C LEU A 394 -26.11 -11.15 -31.97
N LYS A 395 -25.50 -12.25 -32.44
CA LYS A 395 -25.81 -12.82 -33.76
C LYS A 395 -27.23 -13.38 -33.86
N LEU A 396 -27.76 -13.94 -32.78
CA LEU A 396 -29.16 -14.35 -32.68
C LEU A 396 -30.12 -13.17 -32.79
N SER A 397 -29.81 -12.05 -32.13
CA SER A 397 -30.61 -10.81 -32.20
C SER A 397 -30.59 -10.19 -33.60
N GLU A 398 -29.41 -10.11 -34.23
CA GLU A 398 -29.22 -9.67 -35.62
C GLU A 398 -30.04 -10.52 -36.60
N TYR A 399 -29.96 -11.85 -36.47
CA TYR A 399 -30.73 -12.81 -37.25
C TYR A 399 -32.26 -12.64 -37.06
N GLN A 400 -32.74 -12.57 -35.81
CA GLN A 400 -34.17 -12.39 -35.52
C GLN A 400 -34.70 -11.05 -36.05
N SER A 401 -33.88 -10.00 -36.01
CA SER A 401 -34.20 -8.69 -36.59
C SER A 401 -34.33 -8.78 -38.12
N ASN A 402 -33.39 -9.43 -38.81
CA ASN A 402 -33.40 -9.59 -40.26
C ASN A 402 -34.62 -10.40 -40.75
N ILE A 403 -34.89 -11.55 -40.12
CA ILE A 403 -36.07 -12.38 -40.46
C ILE A 403 -37.38 -11.62 -40.22
N ARG A 404 -37.47 -10.82 -39.14
CA ARG A 404 -38.65 -9.98 -38.89
C ARG A 404 -38.81 -8.90 -39.96
N MET A 405 -37.76 -8.12 -40.23
CA MET A 405 -37.76 -7.05 -41.24
C MET A 405 -38.16 -7.55 -42.63
N LEU A 406 -37.62 -8.70 -43.05
CA LEU A 406 -38.00 -9.34 -44.32
C LEU A 406 -39.48 -9.76 -44.32
N SER A 407 -39.98 -10.33 -43.21
CA SER A 407 -41.39 -10.75 -43.10
C SER A 407 -42.41 -9.60 -43.07
N GLU A 408 -41.98 -8.39 -42.70
CA GLU A 408 -42.83 -7.21 -42.72
C GLU A 408 -43.06 -6.69 -44.16
N SER A 409 -42.14 -6.96 -45.10
CA SER A 409 -42.25 -6.51 -46.50
C SER A 409 -43.52 -6.99 -47.20
N LYS A 410 -44.21 -6.07 -47.89
CA LYS A 410 -45.45 -6.38 -48.62
C LYS A 410 -45.25 -7.18 -49.90
N TYR A 411 -44.04 -7.12 -50.46
CA TYR A 411 -43.65 -7.84 -51.67
C TYR A 411 -42.25 -8.44 -51.44
N GLY A 412 -41.98 -9.60 -52.04
CA GLY A 412 -40.69 -10.27 -51.99
C GLY A 412 -40.67 -11.39 -53.01
N GLU A 413 -39.47 -11.81 -53.41
CA GLU A 413 -39.30 -12.85 -54.41
C GLU A 413 -38.93 -14.19 -53.78
N SER A 414 -38.97 -15.25 -54.60
CA SER A 414 -38.44 -16.57 -54.23
C SER A 414 -36.99 -16.51 -53.72
N LYS A 415 -36.20 -15.53 -54.19
CA LYS A 415 -34.83 -15.26 -53.76
C LYS A 415 -34.74 -14.75 -52.31
N ASP A 416 -35.75 -14.01 -51.84
CA ASP A 416 -35.77 -13.52 -50.45
C ASP A 416 -36.07 -14.65 -49.47
N LEU A 417 -36.94 -15.60 -49.84
CA LEU A 417 -37.16 -16.81 -49.04
C LEU A 417 -35.92 -17.71 -49.00
N GLU A 418 -35.17 -17.80 -50.10
CA GLU A 418 -33.87 -18.48 -50.15
C GLU A 418 -32.84 -17.80 -49.22
N ASN A 419 -32.78 -16.46 -49.22
CA ASN A 419 -31.94 -15.68 -48.30
C ASN A 419 -32.34 -15.92 -46.82
N MET A 420 -33.65 -15.90 -46.51
CA MET A 420 -34.15 -16.19 -45.15
C MET A 420 -33.83 -17.63 -44.70
N ALA A 421 -33.94 -18.60 -45.61
CA ALA A 421 -33.61 -20.00 -45.33
C ALA A 421 -32.10 -20.21 -45.13
N SER A 422 -31.24 -19.58 -45.94
CA SER A 422 -29.78 -19.60 -45.75
C SER A 422 -29.38 -18.99 -44.40
N GLN A 423 -29.89 -17.79 -44.08
CA GLN A 423 -29.63 -17.14 -42.78
C GLN A 423 -30.06 -18.01 -41.59
N THR A 424 -31.13 -18.81 -41.77
CA THR A 424 -31.62 -19.76 -40.77
C THR A 424 -30.71 -20.98 -40.62
N ALA A 425 -30.11 -21.48 -41.71
CA ALA A 425 -29.06 -22.50 -41.65
C ALA A 425 -27.78 -21.96 -40.99
N ASP A 426 -27.35 -20.75 -41.36
CA ASP A 426 -26.12 -20.13 -40.87
C ASP A 426 -26.13 -19.91 -39.35
N ILE A 427 -27.26 -19.45 -38.79
CA ILE A 427 -27.39 -19.24 -37.34
C ILE A 427 -27.46 -20.56 -36.55
N VAL A 428 -28.07 -21.62 -37.11
CA VAL A 428 -28.04 -22.98 -36.52
C VAL A 428 -26.60 -23.50 -36.49
N ASN A 429 -25.90 -23.47 -37.63
CA ASN A 429 -24.51 -23.90 -37.75
C ASN A 429 -23.56 -23.13 -36.82
N LEU A 430 -23.85 -21.86 -36.53
CA LEU A 430 -23.09 -21.04 -35.58
C LEU A 430 -23.31 -21.47 -34.12
N PHE A 431 -24.56 -21.73 -33.72
CA PHE A 431 -24.88 -22.20 -32.35
C PHE A 431 -24.41 -23.63 -32.09
N ASP A 432 -24.50 -24.52 -33.07
CA ASP A 432 -23.99 -25.89 -32.93
C ASP A 432 -22.46 -25.91 -32.84
N ARG A 433 -21.75 -25.05 -33.58
CA ARG A 433 -20.29 -24.87 -33.44
C ARG A 433 -19.92 -24.35 -32.04
N ILE A 434 -20.62 -23.33 -31.53
CA ILE A 434 -20.35 -22.77 -30.20
C ILE A 434 -20.63 -23.81 -29.10
N SER A 435 -21.68 -24.64 -29.26
CA SER A 435 -21.95 -25.77 -28.35
C SER A 435 -20.80 -26.78 -28.32
N ILE A 436 -20.24 -27.13 -29.49
CA ILE A 436 -19.10 -28.05 -29.59
C ILE A 436 -17.84 -27.44 -28.98
N GLU A 437 -17.59 -26.14 -29.17
CA GLU A 437 -16.42 -25.44 -28.65
C GLU A 437 -16.46 -25.18 -27.13
N SER A 438 -17.62 -24.85 -26.57
CA SER A 438 -17.78 -24.60 -25.12
C SER A 438 -17.90 -25.90 -24.32
N GLY A 439 -18.38 -26.99 -24.95
CA GLY A 439 -18.63 -28.29 -24.31
C GLY A 439 -19.98 -28.40 -23.60
N GLU A 440 -20.72 -27.30 -23.50
CA GLU A 440 -22.11 -27.28 -23.03
C GLU A 440 -23.07 -27.30 -24.23
N LYS A 441 -24.19 -28.02 -24.10
CA LYS A 441 -25.25 -28.01 -25.12
C LYS A 441 -26.02 -26.69 -25.06
N ILE A 442 -25.63 -25.74 -25.92
CA ILE A 442 -26.39 -24.52 -26.21
C ILE A 442 -26.85 -24.52 -27.68
N PRO A 443 -27.56 -25.58 -28.16
CA PRO A 443 -28.10 -25.58 -29.52
C PRO A 443 -29.13 -24.47 -29.66
N LEU A 444 -29.31 -23.95 -30.88
CA LEU A 444 -30.30 -22.90 -31.13
C LEU A 444 -31.70 -23.38 -30.68
N PRO A 445 -32.41 -22.66 -29.78
CA PRO A 445 -33.67 -23.14 -29.20
C PRO A 445 -34.71 -23.48 -30.25
N HIS A 446 -35.37 -24.62 -30.07
CA HIS A 446 -36.31 -25.21 -31.04
C HIS A 446 -37.45 -24.24 -31.40
N GLU A 447 -37.85 -23.39 -30.45
CA GLU A 447 -38.84 -22.32 -30.60
C GLU A 447 -38.41 -21.27 -31.62
N VAL A 448 -37.11 -20.93 -31.69
CA VAL A 448 -36.57 -20.01 -32.69
C VAL A 448 -36.57 -20.65 -34.07
N ARG A 449 -36.23 -21.95 -34.15
CA ARG A 449 -36.20 -22.72 -35.40
C ARG A 449 -37.61 -22.86 -36.00
N GLN A 450 -38.59 -23.20 -35.15
CA GLN A 450 -40.00 -23.18 -35.52
C GLN A 450 -40.50 -21.78 -35.89
N TRP A 451 -40.16 -20.74 -35.12
CA TRP A 451 -40.57 -19.35 -35.41
C TRP A 451 -40.06 -18.88 -36.78
N ALA A 452 -38.81 -19.19 -37.11
CA ALA A 452 -38.19 -18.84 -38.39
C ALA A 452 -38.86 -19.51 -39.58
N VAL A 453 -39.01 -20.84 -39.55
CA VAL A 453 -39.69 -21.59 -40.63
C VAL A 453 -41.16 -21.16 -40.73
N SER A 454 -41.81 -20.88 -39.60
CA SER A 454 -43.17 -20.31 -39.59
C SER A 454 -43.24 -18.95 -40.27
N LYS A 455 -42.26 -18.06 -40.04
CA LYS A 455 -42.20 -16.74 -40.68
C LYS A 455 -41.92 -16.84 -42.17
N ILE A 456 -41.06 -17.76 -42.60
CA ILE A 456 -40.79 -18.03 -44.02
C ILE A 456 -42.07 -18.52 -44.73
N LEU A 457 -42.87 -19.37 -44.09
CA LEU A 457 -44.17 -19.81 -44.62
C LEU A 457 -45.21 -18.68 -44.66
N ASP A 458 -45.26 -17.81 -43.64
CA ASP A 458 -46.14 -16.62 -43.65
C ASP A 458 -45.77 -15.64 -44.79
N CYS A 459 -44.48 -15.52 -45.13
CA CYS A 459 -44.03 -14.74 -46.29
C CYS A 459 -44.45 -15.39 -47.61
N ALA A 460 -44.32 -16.72 -47.73
CA ALA A 460 -44.65 -17.45 -48.94
C ALA A 460 -46.15 -17.38 -49.27
N ASP A 461 -47.03 -17.42 -48.26
CA ASP A 461 -48.47 -17.14 -48.39
C ASP A 461 -48.71 -15.70 -48.87
N LYS A 462 -48.18 -14.72 -48.15
CA LYS A 462 -48.31 -13.27 -48.41
C LYS A 462 -47.79 -12.82 -49.78
N TRP A 463 -46.88 -13.57 -50.39
CA TRP A 463 -46.31 -13.31 -51.71
C TRP A 463 -46.80 -14.31 -52.80
N GLU A 464 -47.85 -15.10 -52.49
CA GLU A 464 -48.50 -16.07 -53.40
C GLU A 464 -47.56 -17.14 -54.00
N ILE A 465 -46.48 -17.48 -53.29
CA ILE A 465 -45.47 -18.46 -53.72
C ILE A 465 -45.98 -19.89 -53.54
N ARG A 466 -45.81 -20.71 -54.57
CA ARG A 466 -46.31 -22.09 -54.62
C ARG A 466 -45.61 -22.99 -53.61
N PHE A 467 -46.37 -23.88 -52.97
CA PHE A 467 -45.85 -24.80 -51.95
C PHE A 467 -44.63 -25.62 -52.41
N SER A 468 -44.65 -26.15 -53.65
CA SER A 468 -43.54 -26.91 -54.23
C SER A 468 -42.21 -26.18 -54.21
N ASP A 469 -42.26 -24.87 -54.44
CA ASP A 469 -41.08 -24.04 -54.68
C ASP A 469 -40.47 -23.67 -53.32
N ILE A 470 -41.30 -23.27 -52.35
CA ILE A 470 -40.84 -22.99 -50.98
C ILE A 470 -40.43 -24.26 -50.23
N PHE A 471 -41.10 -25.40 -50.44
CA PHE A 471 -40.67 -26.69 -49.87
C PHE A 471 -39.30 -27.11 -50.40
N SER A 472 -39.05 -26.91 -51.70
CA SER A 472 -37.74 -27.16 -52.30
C SER A 472 -36.64 -26.27 -51.70
N ILE A 473 -36.91 -24.97 -51.53
CA ILE A 473 -35.97 -24.02 -50.91
C ILE A 473 -35.66 -24.41 -49.46
N LEU A 474 -36.68 -24.66 -48.64
CA LEU A 474 -36.52 -25.06 -47.25
C LEU A 474 -35.77 -26.40 -47.12
N SER A 475 -36.11 -27.40 -47.94
CA SER A 475 -35.45 -28.71 -47.91
C SER A 475 -33.99 -28.64 -48.36
N ASN A 476 -33.66 -27.77 -49.32
CA ASN A 476 -32.28 -27.60 -49.82
C ASN A 476 -31.40 -26.80 -48.85
N ALA A 477 -31.95 -25.76 -48.20
CA ALA A 477 -31.18 -24.88 -47.31
C ALA A 477 -31.04 -25.42 -45.88
N LEU A 478 -32.10 -26.03 -45.32
CA LEU A 478 -32.12 -26.51 -43.93
C LEU A 478 -31.85 -28.01 -43.79
N GLY A 479 -32.06 -28.80 -44.84
CA GLY A 479 -32.02 -30.26 -44.78
C GLY A 479 -33.26 -30.88 -44.12
N ARG A 480 -33.50 -32.17 -44.41
CA ARG A 480 -34.75 -32.85 -44.06
C ARG A 480 -34.99 -32.95 -42.55
N ASP A 481 -33.98 -33.31 -41.75
CA ASP A 481 -34.14 -33.48 -40.30
C ASP A 481 -34.41 -32.15 -39.58
N MET A 482 -33.73 -31.08 -40.00
CA MET A 482 -33.91 -29.75 -39.44
C MET A 482 -35.27 -29.15 -39.81
N LEU A 483 -35.70 -29.36 -41.06
CA LEU A 483 -37.05 -28.97 -41.50
C LEU A 483 -38.14 -29.78 -40.79
N LYS A 484 -37.93 -31.07 -40.55
CA LYS A 484 -38.87 -31.97 -39.84
C LYS A 484 -39.17 -31.52 -38.41
N GLU A 485 -38.16 -31.05 -37.68
CA GLU A 485 -38.37 -30.47 -36.35
C GLU A 485 -39.06 -29.09 -36.39
N SER A 486 -38.74 -28.29 -37.41
CA SER A 486 -39.09 -26.86 -37.44
C SER A 486 -40.46 -26.58 -38.08
N ILE A 487 -41.01 -27.53 -38.86
CA ILE A 487 -42.23 -27.30 -39.64
C ILE A 487 -43.51 -27.58 -38.84
N ARG A 488 -44.35 -26.55 -38.68
CA ARG A 488 -45.67 -26.70 -38.05
C ARG A 488 -46.69 -27.16 -39.08
N VAL A 489 -46.93 -28.47 -39.15
CA VAL A 489 -47.87 -29.12 -40.10
C VAL A 489 -49.26 -28.45 -40.10
N GLN A 490 -49.73 -27.97 -38.94
CA GLN A 490 -50.97 -27.21 -38.80
C GLN A 490 -50.98 -25.93 -39.67
N GLN A 491 -49.91 -25.14 -39.65
CA GLN A 491 -49.78 -23.91 -40.43
C GLN A 491 -49.76 -24.21 -41.94
N VAL A 492 -49.05 -25.26 -42.37
CA VAL A 492 -49.04 -25.66 -43.78
C VAL A 492 -50.42 -26.13 -44.24
N ARG A 493 -51.17 -26.83 -43.40
CA ARG A 493 -52.55 -27.24 -43.70
C ARG A 493 -53.47 -26.04 -43.93
N ASP A 494 -53.33 -25.01 -43.10
CA ASP A 494 -54.22 -23.86 -43.09
C ASP A 494 -53.90 -22.87 -44.23
N ILE A 495 -52.63 -22.81 -44.68
CA ILE A 495 -52.18 -22.02 -45.85
C ILE A 495 -52.40 -22.78 -47.17
N TYR A 496 -51.81 -23.97 -47.30
CA TYR A 496 -51.69 -24.70 -48.59
C TYR A 496 -52.62 -25.92 -48.72
N GLY A 497 -53.45 -26.19 -47.70
CA GLY A 497 -54.43 -27.27 -47.72
C GLY A 497 -53.83 -28.67 -47.51
N ILE A 498 -54.70 -29.69 -47.59
CA ILE A 498 -54.35 -31.07 -47.18
C ILE A 498 -53.28 -31.73 -48.07
N ARG A 499 -53.20 -31.38 -49.36
CA ARG A 499 -52.24 -32.00 -50.29
C ARG A 499 -50.78 -31.67 -49.93
N ALA A 500 -50.51 -30.44 -49.50
CA ALA A 500 -49.17 -30.03 -49.03
C ALA A 500 -48.78 -30.76 -47.74
N VAL A 501 -49.75 -31.07 -46.88
CA VAL A 501 -49.56 -31.89 -45.68
C VAL A 501 -49.22 -33.34 -46.04
N ASP A 502 -49.91 -33.93 -47.02
CA ASP A 502 -49.62 -35.29 -47.50
C ASP A 502 -48.22 -35.37 -48.15
N GLU A 503 -47.82 -34.34 -48.89
CA GLU A 503 -46.49 -34.19 -49.49
C GLU A 503 -45.38 -34.10 -48.42
N ILE A 504 -45.57 -33.27 -47.38
CA ILE A 504 -44.66 -33.21 -46.22
C ILE A 504 -44.57 -34.54 -45.48
N ARG A 505 -45.72 -35.18 -45.21
CA ARG A 505 -45.78 -36.47 -44.50
C ARG A 505 -44.96 -37.52 -45.22
N LYS A 506 -45.04 -37.54 -46.56
CA LYS A 506 -44.31 -38.46 -47.45
C LYS A 506 -42.82 -38.13 -47.56
N GLU A 507 -42.45 -36.85 -47.74
CA GLU A 507 -41.04 -36.43 -47.95
C GLU A 507 -40.20 -36.39 -46.67
N LEU A 508 -40.79 -35.96 -45.54
CA LEU A 508 -40.10 -35.85 -44.25
C LEU A 508 -40.40 -37.03 -43.31
N ASN A 509 -41.17 -38.02 -43.76
CA ASN A 509 -41.57 -39.23 -43.03
C ASN A 509 -42.16 -38.88 -41.64
N ILE A 510 -43.19 -38.03 -41.64
CA ILE A 510 -43.90 -37.54 -40.44
C ILE A 510 -45.23 -38.28 -40.32
N SER A 511 -45.49 -38.86 -39.14
CA SER A 511 -46.67 -39.71 -38.88
C SER A 511 -47.96 -38.93 -38.63
#